data_AF-A0A946N8V3-F1
#
_entry.id   AF-A0A946N8V3-F1
#
_cell.length_a   1.000
_cell.length_b   1.000
_cell.length_c   1.000
_cell.angle_alpha   90.00
_cell.angle_beta   90.00
_cell.angle_gamma   90.00
#
_symmetry.space_group_name_H-M   'P 1'
#
loop_
_entity.id
_entity.type
_entity.pdbx_description
1 polymer ?
#
loop_
_entity_poly.entity_id
_entity_poly.type
_entity_poly.pdbx_seq_one_letter_code
_entity_poly.pdbx_strand_id
1 'polypeptide(L)'
;LHGPVIGMIRDLLRRGVASGVFRADADPIQVFITNASVGYFYFSNIHTLSTIFDRDLMSDTELEARRAHVVDVVMGYLRPA
;
A
#
# COMPACT_ATOMS: atom_id res chain seq x y z
N LEU A 1 19.71 8.23 -1.30
CA LEU A 1 20.10 6.81 -1.11
C LEU A 1 18.84 5.91 -1.07
N HIS A 2 17.93 5.98 -2.05
CA HIS A 2 16.72 5.13 -2.18
C HIS A 2 16.63 4.41 -3.53
N GLY A 3 17.73 4.41 -4.29
CA GLY A 3 17.80 4.00 -5.69
C GLY A 3 17.25 2.59 -6.03
N PRO A 4 17.57 1.52 -5.27
CA PRO A 4 17.21 0.17 -5.69
C PRO A 4 15.71 -0.12 -5.58
N VAL A 5 15.04 0.29 -4.49
CA VAL A 5 13.60 0.01 -4.29
C VAL A 5 12.73 0.79 -5.28
N ILE A 6 13.02 2.08 -5.45
CA ILE A 6 12.28 2.91 -6.41
C ILE A 6 12.51 2.42 -7.85
N GLY A 7 13.73 1.96 -8.17
CA GLY A 7 14.03 1.33 -9.46
C GLY A 7 13.17 0.08 -9.70
N MET A 8 13.07 -0.81 -8.72
CA MET A 8 12.23 -2.01 -8.81
C MET A 8 10.75 -1.68 -8.99
N ILE A 9 10.22 -0.70 -8.25
CA ILE A 9 8.82 -0.25 -8.38
C ILE A 9 8.59 0.33 -9.77
N ARG A 10 9.50 1.18 -10.28
CA ARG A 10 9.42 1.71 -11.63
C ARG A 10 9.37 0.61 -12.68
N ASP A 11 10.24 -0.39 -12.57
CA ASP A 11 10.25 -1.52 -13.50
C ASP A 11 8.98 -2.36 -13.42
N LEU A 12 8.43 -2.57 -12.23
CA LEU A 12 7.17 -3.26 -12.01
C LEU A 12 5.99 -2.50 -12.65
N LEU A 13 5.90 -1.18 -12.40
CA LEU A 13 4.87 -0.33 -12.99
C LEU A 13 4.96 -0.35 -14.51
N ARG A 14 6.16 -0.21 -15.08
CA ARG A 14 6.39 -0.30 -16.53
C ARG A 14 5.87 -1.60 -17.14
N ARG A 15 6.13 -2.76 -16.50
CA ARG A 15 5.61 -4.05 -16.98
C ARG A 15 4.09 -4.14 -16.88
N GLY A 16 3.50 -3.60 -15.81
CA GLY A 16 2.05 -3.59 -15.65
C GLY A 16 1.34 -2.68 -16.67
N VAL A 17 1.94 -1.53 -17.00
CA VAL A 17 1.46 -0.66 -18.08
C VAL A 17 1.54 -1.38 -19.43
N ALA A 18 2.68 -2.02 -19.72
CA ALA A 18 2.86 -2.77 -20.97
C ALA A 18 1.89 -3.96 -21.12
N SER A 19 1.40 -4.51 -20.01
CA SER A 19 0.39 -5.59 -20.00
C SER A 19 -1.04 -5.09 -19.84
N GLY A 20 -1.26 -3.77 -19.78
CA GLY A 20 -2.59 -3.17 -19.65
C GLY A 20 -3.26 -3.37 -18.28
N VAL A 21 -2.51 -3.79 -17.26
CA VAL A 21 -3.07 -4.04 -15.91
C VAL A 21 -2.87 -2.87 -14.96
N PHE A 22 -2.00 -1.91 -15.30
CA PHE A 22 -1.79 -0.68 -14.53
C PHE A 22 -1.98 0.58 -15.37
N ARG A 23 -2.39 1.67 -14.71
CA ARG A 23 -2.41 3.02 -15.27
C ARG A 23 -1.00 3.52 -15.67
N ALA A 24 -0.94 4.31 -16.74
CA ALA A 24 0.30 4.77 -17.34
C ALA A 24 0.99 5.94 -16.59
N ASP A 25 0.25 6.65 -15.74
CA ASP A 25 0.67 7.89 -15.07
C ASP A 25 1.03 7.70 -13.59
N ALA A 26 1.16 6.46 -13.11
CA ALA A 26 1.57 6.18 -11.74
C ALA A 26 3.04 6.58 -11.48
N ASP A 27 3.26 7.50 -10.55
CA ASP A 27 4.62 7.87 -10.09
C ASP A 27 5.16 6.81 -9.10
N PRO A 28 6.30 6.13 -9.39
CA PRO A 28 6.87 5.13 -8.50
C PRO A 28 7.22 5.66 -7.10
N ILE A 29 7.53 6.95 -6.95
CA ILE A 29 7.79 7.56 -5.64
C ILE A 29 6.49 7.67 -4.85
N GLN A 30 5.41 8.12 -5.48
CA GLN A 30 4.09 8.22 -4.84
C GLN A 30 3.54 6.84 -4.45
N VAL A 31 3.73 5.83 -5.31
CA VAL A 31 3.35 4.44 -5.01
C VAL A 31 4.13 3.92 -3.79
N PHE A 32 5.44 4.16 -3.74
CA PHE A 32 6.26 3.77 -2.59
C PHE A 32 5.79 4.45 -1.30
N ILE A 33 5.65 5.77 -1.32
CA ILE A 33 5.22 6.56 -0.16
C ILE A 33 3.87 6.07 0.32
N THR A 34 2.89 5.96 -0.58
CA THR A 34 1.52 5.54 -0.24
C THR A 34 1.52 4.14 0.40
N ASN A 35 2.20 3.17 -0.22
CA ASN A 35 2.28 1.81 0.29
C ASN A 35 2.94 1.76 1.69
N ALA A 36 4.00 2.53 1.91
CA ALA A 36 4.63 2.63 3.22
C ALA A 36 3.71 3.32 4.24
N SER A 37 3.06 4.42 3.86
CA SER A 37 2.19 5.22 4.74
C SER A 37 0.99 4.44 5.25
N VAL A 38 0.33 3.64 4.39
CA VAL A 38 -0.84 2.85 4.82
C VAL A 38 -0.48 1.77 5.84
N GLY A 39 0.73 1.21 5.78
CA GLY A 39 1.24 0.33 6.83
C GLY A 39 1.64 1.11 8.08
N TYR A 40 2.51 2.11 7.91
CA TYR A 40 3.10 2.88 9.00
C TYR A 40 2.05 3.53 9.90
N PHE A 41 1.05 4.21 9.34
CA PHE A 41 0.01 4.86 10.15
C PHE A 41 -0.72 3.86 11.07
N TYR A 42 -1.07 2.68 10.53
CA TYR A 42 -1.80 1.66 11.27
C TYR A 42 -0.95 1.11 12.43
N PHE A 43 0.27 0.67 12.14
CA PHE A 43 1.13 0.03 13.14
C PHE A 43 1.72 1.02 14.14
N SER A 44 2.17 2.20 13.70
CA SER A 44 2.75 3.20 14.61
C SER A 44 1.73 3.80 15.58
N ASN A 45 0.43 3.69 15.28
CA ASN A 45 -0.65 4.16 16.15
C ASN A 45 -1.52 3.02 16.67
N ILE A 46 -1.05 1.77 16.60
CA ILE A 46 -1.92 0.62 16.81
C ILE A 46 -2.57 0.60 18.18
N HIS A 47 -1.84 0.93 19.25
CA HIS A 47 -2.42 1.01 20.60
C HIS A 47 -3.43 2.15 20.74
N THR A 48 -3.14 3.31 20.16
CA THR A 48 -4.06 4.47 20.16
C THR A 48 -5.34 4.13 19.41
N LEU A 49 -5.23 3.57 18.20
CA LEU A 49 -6.38 3.21 17.37
C LEU A 49 -7.18 2.06 18.00
N SER A 50 -6.52 1.05 18.56
CA SER A 50 -7.18 -0.04 19.31
C SER A 50 -8.00 0.51 20.47
N THR A 51 -7.47 1.49 21.19
CA THR A 51 -8.18 2.14 22.30
C THR A 51 -9.36 2.98 21.80
N ILE A 52 -9.16 3.78 20.73
CA ILE A 52 -10.21 4.66 20.17
C ILE A 52 -11.39 3.85 19.61
N PHE A 53 -11.11 2.72 18.97
CA PHE A 53 -12.12 1.89 18.30
C PHE A 53 -12.60 0.70 19.13
N ASP A 54 -12.11 0.53 20.36
CA ASP A 54 -12.41 -0.60 21.25
C ASP A 54 -12.27 -1.97 20.56
N ARG A 55 -11.15 -2.15 19.85
CA ARG A 55 -10.84 -3.36 19.06
C ARG A 55 -9.37 -3.72 19.21
N ASP A 56 -9.06 -5.01 19.28
CA ASP A 56 -7.67 -5.47 19.21
C ASP A 56 -7.18 -5.53 17.76
N LEU A 57 -6.64 -4.40 17.28
CA LEU A 57 -6.09 -4.26 15.93
C LEU A 57 -4.80 -5.07 15.68
N MET A 58 -4.23 -5.71 16.71
CA MET A 58 -3.14 -6.67 16.57
C MET A 58 -3.61 -8.13 16.46
N SER A 59 -4.90 -8.39 16.63
CA SER A 59 -5.45 -9.74 16.46
C SER A 59 -5.29 -10.22 15.01
N ASP A 60 -5.09 -11.52 14.83
CA ASP A 60 -4.88 -12.12 13.50
C ASP A 60 -6.01 -11.77 12.51
N THR A 61 -7.25 -11.68 13.00
CA THR A 61 -8.42 -11.32 12.18
C THR A 61 -8.35 -9.88 11.69
N GLU A 62 -7.98 -8.92 12.56
CA GLU A 62 -7.84 -7.52 12.17
C GLU A 62 -6.65 -7.31 11.25
N LEU A 63 -5.54 -8.01 11.47
CA LEU A 63 -4.37 -7.93 10.61
C LEU A 63 -4.64 -8.48 9.20
N GLU A 64 -5.38 -9.59 9.08
CA GLU A 64 -5.77 -10.11 7.77
C GLU A 64 -6.74 -9.16 7.06
N ALA A 65 -7.74 -8.64 7.77
CA ALA A 65 -8.65 -7.62 7.22
C ALA A 65 -7.88 -6.36 6.79
N ARG A 66 -6.90 -5.91 7.59
CA ARG A 66 -6.07 -4.76 7.27
C ARG A 66 -5.23 -5.01 6.02
N ARG A 67 -4.62 -6.19 5.90
CA ARG A 67 -3.84 -6.59 4.72
C ARG A 67 -4.70 -6.56 3.46
N ALA A 68 -5.87 -7.20 3.49
CA ALA A 68 -6.80 -7.20 2.36
C ALA A 68 -7.18 -5.78 1.94
N HIS A 69 -7.54 -4.94 2.90
CA HIS A 69 -7.88 -3.54 2.64
C HIS A 69 -6.72 -2.73 2.04
N VAL A 70 -5.49 -2.90 2.53
CA VAL A 70 -4.30 -2.23 1.99
C VAL A 70 -4.08 -2.61 0.52
N VAL A 71 -4.21 -3.91 0.20
CA VAL A 71 -4.10 -4.38 -1.19
C VAL A 71 -5.18 -3.74 -2.05
N ASP A 72 -6.44 -3.72 -1.60
CA ASP A 72 -7.54 -3.14 -2.35
C ASP A 72 -7.34 -1.65 -2.63
N VAL A 73 -6.86 -0.88 -1.66
CA VAL A 73 -6.57 0.55 -1.82
C VAL A 73 -5.45 0.79 -2.84
N VAL A 74 -4.31 0.10 -2.67
CA VAL A 74 -3.14 0.30 -3.55
C VAL A 74 -3.44 -0.18 -4.97
N MET A 75 -4.08 -1.35 -5.11
CA MET A 75 -4.46 -1.89 -6.41
C MET A 75 -5.56 -1.04 -7.05
N GLY A 76 -6.52 -0.53 -6.28
CA GLY A 76 -7.56 0.37 -6.75
C GLY A 76 -7.00 1.64 -7.38
N TYR A 77 -5.99 2.26 -6.76
CA TYR A 77 -5.27 3.39 -7.34
C TYR A 77 -4.55 3.04 -8.65
N LEU A 78 -3.95 1.84 -8.72
CA LEU A 78 -3.13 1.41 -9.87
C LEU A 78 -3.95 0.92 -11.06
N ARG A 79 -5.26 0.66 -10.92
CA ARG A 79 -6.10 0.19 -12.03
C ARG A 79 -6.04 1.15 -13.22
N PRO A 80 -6.09 0.63 -14.46
CA PRO A 80 -6.26 1.46 -15.65
C PRO A 80 -7.55 2.30 -15.54
N ALA A 81 -7.53 3.49 -16.13
CA ALA A 81 -8.71 4.34 -16.26
C ALA A 81 -9.74 3.74 -17.24
#